data_AF-A0A074TS18-F1
#
_entry.id   AF-A0A074TS18-F1
#
_cell.length_a   1.000
_cell.length_b   1.000
_cell.length_c   1.000
_cell.angle_alpha   90.00
_cell.angle_beta   90.00
_cell.angle_gamma   90.00
#
_symmetry.space_group_name_H-M   'P 1'
#
loop_
_entity.id
_entity.type
_entity.pdbx_description
1 polymer ?
#
loop_
_entity_poly.entity_id
_entity_poly.type
_entity_poly.pdbx_seq_one_letter_code
_entity_poly.pdbx_strand_id
1 'polypeptide(L)'
;MTISLIAFAILLVLVFVRVPIAFAMALVGGAGFAAMRGTEAAGAMVGNAVFETGMNYSLSVVPLFIFMGNVLAGSGIASGLFNGADRVFGRMRGGLAMATILSCGGFSAVCGSSLATAATMSKVAMPSMRRFGYDDSIATGSIAAGGTLGILIPPSVIMIIFGLLTESDIGKLFIAGILPGVLGICLYLVAVMVAVRLKPELAPKVRRPQSMSRSDMIGVLATLALFIFIMVGIYGGFFTPIEAAGMGAAAAVVIALAVGGLRAKVLWVALIDAAIASAMIFAIVIGAEIFGNFVTFAGLPDALADLVNTLGLGGYEVIIAIVLIYMVLGMVLESLSMILLTVPIFYPLIYQLDFGSGVLSNPDNALIWFAVIVVVATEISLITPPVGMNVFVLRSVLPDVPLATMFRGILWFWVADIVRISLIVAFPAISLWLVGG
;
A
#
# COMPACT_ATOMS: atom_id res chain seq x y z
N MET A 1 -14.93 3.75 26.15
CA MET A 1 -15.62 3.88 24.84
C MET A 1 -16.04 5.30 24.47
N THR A 2 -16.94 5.96 25.21
CA THR A 2 -17.52 7.27 24.80
C THR A 2 -16.45 8.36 24.56
N ILE A 3 -15.47 8.48 25.45
CA ILE A 3 -14.37 9.46 25.32
C ILE A 3 -13.58 9.23 24.02
N SER A 4 -13.23 7.98 23.72
CA SER A 4 -12.49 7.61 22.51
C SER A 4 -13.31 7.86 21.24
N LEU A 5 -14.62 7.57 21.25
CA LEU A 5 -15.50 7.86 20.10
C LEU A 5 -15.64 9.37 19.84
N ILE A 6 -15.74 10.18 20.90
CA ILE A 6 -15.74 11.65 20.79
C ILE A 6 -14.41 12.13 20.19
N ALA A 7 -13.29 11.60 20.68
CA ALA A 7 -11.98 11.95 20.15
C ALA A 7 -11.84 11.58 18.67
N PHE A 8 -12.33 10.41 18.26
CA PHE A 8 -12.41 10.01 16.86
C PHE A 8 -13.25 10.96 16.02
N ALA A 9 -14.42 11.37 16.51
CA ALA A 9 -15.26 12.33 15.82
C ALA A 9 -14.56 13.69 15.65
N ILE A 10 -13.90 14.19 16.70
CA ILE A 10 -13.13 15.44 16.65
C ILE A 10 -11.97 15.31 15.65
N LEU A 11 -11.24 14.20 15.68
CA LEU A 11 -10.15 13.94 14.74
C LEU A 11 -10.66 13.96 13.30
N LEU A 12 -11.75 13.26 13.01
CA LEU A 12 -12.35 13.26 11.66
C LEU A 12 -12.76 14.67 11.23
N VAL A 13 -13.38 15.46 12.13
CA VAL A 13 -13.73 16.87 11.84
C VAL A 13 -12.49 17.70 11.52
N LEU A 14 -11.39 17.57 12.27
CA LEU A 14 -10.15 18.28 11.98
C LEU A 14 -9.58 17.90 10.61
N VAL A 15 -9.62 16.61 10.26
CA VAL A 15 -9.20 16.14 8.94
C VAL A 15 -10.09 16.68 7.82
N PHE A 16 -11.41 16.76 8.04
CA PHE A 16 -12.34 17.38 7.07
C PHE A 16 -12.06 18.88 6.86
N VAL A 17 -11.63 19.58 7.90
CA VAL A 17 -11.19 21.00 7.83
C VAL A 17 -9.76 21.12 7.28
N ARG A 18 -9.16 20.02 6.81
CA ARG A 18 -7.82 19.92 6.18
C ARG A 18 -6.65 20.20 7.13
N VAL A 19 -6.84 19.98 8.44
CA VAL A 19 -5.71 19.92 9.36
C VAL A 19 -4.87 18.68 9.00
N PRO A 20 -3.53 18.80 8.85
CA PRO A 20 -2.72 17.64 8.55
C PRO A 20 -2.86 16.57 9.64
N ILE A 21 -3.03 15.31 9.23
CA ILE A 21 -3.44 14.21 10.10
C ILE A 21 -2.48 14.01 11.29
N ALA A 22 -1.17 14.16 11.06
CA ALA A 22 -0.16 14.14 12.12
C ALA A 22 -0.49 15.08 13.29
N PHE A 23 -0.80 16.34 12.97
CA PHE A 23 -1.14 17.35 13.98
C PHE A 23 -2.52 17.11 14.57
N ALA A 24 -3.49 16.66 13.78
CA ALA A 24 -4.83 16.31 14.29
C ALA A 24 -4.74 15.19 15.34
N MET A 25 -3.98 14.13 15.07
CA MET A 25 -3.75 13.02 16.01
C MET A 25 -2.99 13.49 17.26
N ALA A 26 -1.90 14.25 17.10
CA ALA A 26 -1.13 14.77 18.22
C ALA A 26 -1.96 15.70 19.12
N LEU A 27 -2.77 16.59 18.54
CA LEU A 27 -3.63 17.50 19.28
C LEU A 27 -4.74 16.76 20.02
N VAL A 28 -5.47 15.88 19.33
CA VAL A 28 -6.60 15.15 19.94
C VAL A 28 -6.09 14.16 20.98
N GLY A 29 -5.03 13.41 20.69
CA GLY A 29 -4.43 12.47 21.62
C GLY A 29 -3.81 13.17 22.83
N GLY A 30 -3.00 14.21 22.60
CA GLY A 30 -2.35 14.96 23.66
C GLY A 30 -3.35 15.70 24.57
N ALA A 31 -4.32 16.40 23.98
CA ALA A 31 -5.36 17.09 24.75
C ALA A 31 -6.32 16.11 25.45
N GLY A 32 -6.68 15.01 24.79
CA GLY A 32 -7.50 13.94 25.36
C GLY A 32 -6.83 13.30 26.56
N PHE A 33 -5.54 12.97 26.45
CA PHE A 33 -4.76 12.42 27.55
C PHE A 33 -4.58 13.44 28.69
N ALA A 34 -4.32 14.71 28.36
CA ALA A 34 -4.22 15.79 29.34
C ALA A 34 -5.51 15.98 30.13
N ALA A 35 -6.67 15.85 29.49
CA ALA A 35 -7.97 15.93 30.15
C ALA A 35 -8.20 14.77 31.14
N MET A 36 -7.60 13.60 30.90
CA MET A 36 -7.74 12.43 31.78
C MET A 36 -6.67 12.37 32.89
N ARG A 37 -5.43 12.78 32.60
CA ARG A 37 -4.28 12.56 33.49
C ARG A 37 -3.52 13.81 33.89
N GLY A 38 -3.93 14.97 33.41
CA GLY A 38 -3.26 16.25 33.65
C GLY A 38 -2.19 16.56 32.60
N THR A 39 -1.83 17.84 32.51
CA THR A 39 -0.93 18.38 31.48
C THR A 39 0.51 17.90 31.61
N GLU A 40 0.98 17.64 32.84
CA GLU A 40 2.34 17.15 33.09
C GLU A 40 2.53 15.73 32.54
N ALA A 41 1.61 14.82 32.85
CA ALA A 41 1.65 13.45 32.34
C ALA A 41 1.50 13.42 30.80
N ALA A 42 0.63 14.27 30.24
CA ALA A 42 0.50 14.40 28.79
C ALA A 42 1.78 14.94 28.14
N GLY A 43 2.43 15.93 28.75
CA GLY A 43 3.71 16.47 28.29
C GLY A 43 4.80 15.40 28.28
N ALA A 44 4.88 14.58 29.33
CA ALA A 44 5.82 13.45 29.39
C ALA A 44 5.53 12.39 28.31
N MET A 45 4.25 12.01 28.12
CA MET A 45 3.84 11.05 27.09
C MET A 45 4.18 11.55 25.67
N VAL A 46 3.88 12.82 25.38
CA VAL A 46 4.21 13.45 24.09
C VAL A 46 5.73 13.51 23.89
N GLY A 47 6.48 13.89 24.93
CA GLY A 47 7.95 13.91 24.91
C GLY A 47 8.55 12.54 24.61
N ASN A 48 8.04 11.49 25.26
CA ASN A 48 8.47 10.11 25.02
C ASN A 48 8.16 9.66 23.59
N ALA A 49 6.94 9.89 23.10
CA ALA A 49 6.57 9.52 21.73
C ALA A 49 7.48 10.18 20.68
N VAL A 50 7.80 11.47 20.85
CA VAL A 50 8.73 12.17 19.96
C VAL A 50 10.14 11.59 20.04
N PHE A 51 10.61 11.29 21.25
CA PHE A 51 11.96 10.77 21.47
C PHE A 51 12.13 9.34 20.95
N GLU A 52 11.23 8.43 21.29
CA GLU A 52 11.27 7.03 20.88
C GLU A 52 11.12 6.89 19.37
N THR A 53 10.12 7.54 18.77
CA THR A 53 9.96 7.53 17.31
C THR A 53 11.17 8.16 16.61
N GLY A 54 11.70 9.29 17.11
CA GLY A 54 12.85 9.96 16.51
C GLY A 54 14.15 9.16 16.58
N MET A 55 14.30 8.31 17.60
CA MET A 55 15.49 7.48 17.83
C MET A 55 15.33 6.04 17.29
N ASN A 56 14.16 5.68 16.76
CA ASN A 56 13.87 4.32 16.31
C ASN A 56 14.64 3.97 15.03
N TYR A 57 15.66 3.12 15.18
CA TYR A 57 16.49 2.65 14.06
C TYR A 57 15.67 1.91 12.99
N SER A 58 14.59 1.23 13.36
CA SER A 58 13.76 0.46 12.44
C SER A 58 13.01 1.34 11.43
N LEU A 59 12.75 2.60 11.77
CA LEU A 59 12.12 3.56 10.86
C LEU A 59 13.08 4.05 9.76
N SER A 60 14.39 3.79 9.86
CA SER A 60 15.37 4.11 8.80
C SER A 60 15.10 3.40 7.48
N VAL A 61 14.36 2.29 7.53
CA VAL A 61 13.97 1.51 6.36
C VAL A 61 13.05 2.28 5.40
N VAL A 62 12.24 3.20 5.94
CA VAL A 62 11.25 4.00 5.21
C VAL A 62 11.93 4.97 4.23
N PRO A 63 12.83 5.88 4.64
CA PRO A 63 13.54 6.77 3.72
C PRO A 63 14.30 6.01 2.64
N LEU A 64 14.93 4.88 3.00
CA LEU A 64 15.75 4.09 2.09
C LEU A 64 14.92 3.45 0.98
N PHE A 65 13.76 2.87 1.32
CA PHE A 65 12.86 2.32 0.30
C PHE A 65 12.20 3.40 -0.57
N ILE A 66 11.82 4.53 0.02
CA ILE A 66 11.28 5.66 -0.77
C ILE A 66 12.34 6.19 -1.73
N PHE A 67 13.58 6.36 -1.25
CA PHE A 67 14.71 6.76 -2.08
C PHE A 67 14.97 5.76 -3.21
N MET A 68 14.97 4.45 -2.90
CA MET A 68 15.12 3.37 -3.87
C MET A 68 14.07 3.48 -5.00
N GLY A 69 12.79 3.61 -4.63
CA GLY A 69 11.69 3.79 -5.59
C GLY A 69 11.86 5.02 -6.46
N ASN A 70 12.21 6.16 -5.86
CA ASN A 70 12.38 7.44 -6.56
C ASN A 70 13.56 7.40 -7.56
N VAL A 71 14.68 6.76 -7.19
CA VAL A 71 15.84 6.59 -8.09
C VAL A 71 15.45 5.78 -9.33
N LEU A 72 14.69 4.69 -9.14
CA LEU A 72 14.30 3.80 -10.25
C LEU A 72 13.19 4.40 -11.12
N ALA A 73 12.28 5.18 -10.53
CA ALA A 73 11.31 5.98 -11.26
C ALA A 73 12.02 6.97 -12.20
N GLY A 74 13.07 7.62 -11.71
CA GLY A 74 13.85 8.62 -12.46
C GLY A 74 14.85 8.06 -13.48
N SER A 75 15.15 6.76 -13.45
CA SER A 75 16.19 6.14 -14.30
C SER A 75 15.66 5.52 -15.61
N GLY A 76 14.34 5.54 -15.84
CA GLY A 76 13.72 5.01 -17.06
C GLY A 76 13.44 3.50 -17.04
N ILE A 77 13.72 2.82 -15.93
CA ILE A 77 13.44 1.37 -15.75
C ILE A 77 11.95 1.06 -15.86
N ALA A 78 11.10 1.94 -15.31
CA ALA A 78 9.65 1.86 -15.42
C ALA A 78 9.19 1.71 -16.88
N SER A 79 9.80 2.47 -17.81
CA SER A 79 9.51 2.38 -19.25
C SER A 79 9.94 1.04 -19.84
N GLY A 80 11.12 0.54 -19.47
CA GLY A 80 11.61 -0.77 -19.93
C GLY A 80 10.72 -1.92 -19.44
N LEU A 81 10.27 -1.87 -18.18
CA LEU A 81 9.34 -2.83 -17.60
C LEU A 81 7.98 -2.82 -18.32
N PHE A 82 7.45 -1.62 -18.62
CA PHE A 82 6.23 -1.46 -19.41
C PHE A 82 6.34 -2.05 -20.82
N ASN A 83 7.41 -1.70 -21.54
CA ASN A 83 7.65 -2.23 -22.88
C ASN A 83 7.91 -3.75 -22.88
N GLY A 84 8.49 -4.29 -21.81
CA GLY A 84 8.63 -5.73 -21.61
C GLY A 84 7.28 -6.43 -21.46
N ALA A 85 6.44 -5.94 -20.55
CA ALA A 85 5.10 -6.49 -20.33
C ALA A 85 4.19 -6.35 -21.57
N ASP A 86 4.30 -5.23 -22.30
CA ASP A 86 3.58 -4.99 -23.55
C ASP A 86 3.92 -6.02 -24.64
N ARG A 87 5.10 -6.64 -24.59
CA ARG A 87 5.45 -7.72 -25.54
C ARG A 87 4.84 -9.06 -25.19
N VAL A 88 4.67 -9.32 -23.89
CA VAL A 88 3.98 -10.53 -23.40
C VAL A 88 2.51 -10.48 -23.80
N PHE A 89 1.85 -9.34 -23.56
CA PHE A 89 0.42 -9.19 -23.79
C PHE A 89 0.03 -8.54 -25.13
N GLY A 90 1.00 -8.12 -25.95
CA GLY A 90 0.74 -7.36 -27.18
C GLY A 90 -0.13 -8.09 -28.22
N ARG A 91 -0.24 -9.42 -28.12
CA ARG A 91 -1.09 -10.27 -28.95
C ARG A 91 -2.53 -10.41 -28.43
N MET A 92 -2.85 -9.82 -27.29
CA MET A 92 -4.18 -9.91 -26.66
C MET A 92 -4.94 -8.59 -26.83
N ARG A 93 -6.27 -8.69 -26.97
CA ARG A 93 -7.14 -7.51 -26.86
C ARG A 93 -7.08 -7.00 -25.42
N GLY A 94 -6.88 -5.69 -25.24
CA GLY A 94 -6.59 -5.11 -23.92
C GLY A 94 -5.13 -5.27 -23.48
N GLY A 95 -4.23 -5.72 -24.36
CA GLY A 95 -2.85 -6.05 -24.03
C GLY A 95 -2.04 -4.92 -23.38
N LEU A 96 -2.29 -3.64 -23.72
CA LEU A 96 -1.60 -2.52 -23.07
C LEU A 96 -2.09 -2.31 -21.63
N ALA A 97 -3.38 -2.51 -21.35
CA ALA A 97 -3.90 -2.46 -19.98
C ALA A 97 -3.38 -3.62 -19.14
N MET A 98 -3.29 -4.82 -19.71
CA MET A 98 -2.65 -5.97 -19.06
C MET A 98 -1.16 -5.72 -18.78
N ALA A 99 -0.46 -5.13 -19.75
CA ALA A 99 0.93 -4.72 -19.59
C ALA A 99 1.09 -3.71 -18.46
N THR A 100 0.22 -2.70 -18.39
CA THR A 100 0.20 -1.73 -17.29
C THR A 100 0.06 -2.43 -15.95
N ILE A 101 -0.89 -3.36 -15.79
CA ILE A 101 -1.10 -4.07 -14.52
C ILE A 101 0.16 -4.85 -14.12
N LEU A 102 0.72 -5.62 -15.06
CA LEU A 102 1.92 -6.40 -14.79
C LEU A 102 3.13 -5.51 -14.46
N SER A 103 3.28 -4.39 -15.16
CA SER A 103 4.35 -3.43 -14.91
C SER A 103 4.15 -2.65 -13.63
N CYS A 104 2.91 -2.33 -13.26
CA CYS A 104 2.61 -1.77 -11.95
C CYS A 104 2.98 -2.79 -10.88
N GLY A 105 2.58 -4.05 -10.99
CA GLY A 105 2.94 -5.10 -10.03
C GLY A 105 4.46 -5.32 -9.93
N GLY A 106 5.17 -5.37 -11.05
CA GLY A 106 6.63 -5.50 -11.07
C GLY A 106 7.35 -4.27 -10.51
N PHE A 107 6.87 -3.06 -10.81
CA PHE A 107 7.45 -1.82 -10.28
C PHE A 107 7.12 -1.64 -8.80
N SER A 108 5.94 -2.08 -8.38
CA SER A 108 5.46 -2.10 -6.99
C SER A 108 6.40 -2.90 -6.10
N ALA A 109 6.89 -4.03 -6.61
CA ALA A 109 7.88 -4.90 -5.97
C ALA A 109 9.26 -4.24 -5.75
N VAL A 110 9.38 -2.94 -6.02
CA VAL A 110 10.60 -2.16 -5.81
C VAL A 110 10.29 -0.75 -5.30
N CYS A 111 9.18 -0.15 -5.72
CA CYS A 111 8.80 1.19 -5.29
C CYS A 111 8.17 1.21 -3.90
N GLY A 112 7.47 0.14 -3.48
CA GLY A 112 6.81 0.04 -2.18
C GLY A 112 5.78 1.14 -1.88
N SER A 113 5.33 1.88 -2.90
CA SER A 113 4.44 3.04 -2.77
C SER A 113 3.40 3.04 -3.88
N SER A 114 2.13 3.11 -3.47
CA SER A 114 1.00 3.07 -4.40
C SER A 114 0.89 4.33 -5.25
N LEU A 115 0.94 5.50 -4.60
CA LEU A 115 0.81 6.80 -5.25
C LEU A 115 1.98 7.06 -6.22
N ALA A 116 3.20 6.71 -5.82
CA ALA A 116 4.37 6.85 -6.67
C ALA A 116 4.33 5.91 -7.89
N THR A 117 3.82 4.68 -7.71
CA THR A 117 3.61 3.74 -8.81
C THR A 117 2.58 4.29 -9.81
N ALA A 118 1.42 4.78 -9.34
CA ALA A 118 0.40 5.37 -10.20
C ALA A 118 0.93 6.61 -10.95
N ALA A 119 1.65 7.51 -10.27
CA ALA A 119 2.24 8.70 -10.87
C ALA A 119 3.31 8.37 -11.92
N THR A 120 4.14 7.35 -11.67
CA THR A 120 5.17 6.90 -12.61
C THR A 120 4.54 6.21 -13.82
N MET A 121 3.65 5.25 -13.57
CA MET A 121 3.04 4.43 -14.62
C MET A 121 2.07 5.22 -15.49
N SER A 122 1.46 6.28 -14.97
CA SER A 122 0.66 7.19 -15.81
C SER A 122 1.50 7.90 -16.88
N LYS A 123 2.71 8.36 -16.53
CA LYS A 123 3.63 9.00 -17.49
C LYS A 123 4.17 8.02 -18.54
N VAL A 124 4.26 6.73 -18.19
CA VAL A 124 4.80 5.67 -19.06
C VAL A 124 3.72 5.04 -19.94
N ALA A 125 2.61 4.60 -19.36
CA ALA A 125 1.59 3.81 -20.05
C ALA A 125 0.59 4.67 -20.83
N MET A 126 0.18 5.82 -20.28
CA MET A 126 -0.90 6.63 -20.86
C MET A 126 -0.59 7.14 -22.28
N PRO A 127 0.62 7.66 -22.59
CA PRO A 127 0.94 8.11 -23.95
C PRO A 127 0.84 6.97 -24.98
N SER A 128 1.27 5.76 -24.61
CA SER A 128 1.16 4.58 -25.47
C SER A 128 -0.29 4.17 -25.68
N MET A 129 -1.07 4.06 -24.59
CA MET A 129 -2.49 3.72 -24.64
C MET A 129 -3.29 4.66 -25.54
N ARG A 130 -3.09 5.98 -25.38
CA ARG A 130 -3.74 7.00 -26.22
C ARG A 130 -3.32 6.93 -27.68
N ARG A 131 -2.03 6.75 -27.96
CA ARG A 131 -1.52 6.58 -29.33
C ARG A 131 -2.21 5.44 -30.07
N PHE A 132 -2.56 4.38 -29.35
CA PHE A 132 -3.26 3.22 -29.91
C PHE A 132 -4.79 3.29 -29.80
N GLY A 133 -5.35 4.39 -29.29
CA GLY A 133 -6.79 4.61 -29.22
C GLY A 133 -7.49 3.82 -28.11
N TYR A 134 -6.84 3.60 -26.97
CA TYR A 134 -7.53 3.12 -25.77
C TYR A 134 -8.48 4.19 -25.23
N ASP A 135 -9.62 3.76 -24.71
CA ASP A 135 -10.52 4.63 -23.97
C ASP A 135 -9.85 5.08 -22.66
N ASP A 136 -9.95 6.37 -22.34
CA ASP A 136 -9.33 6.95 -21.15
C ASP A 136 -9.83 6.28 -19.86
N SER A 137 -11.05 5.72 -19.84
CA SER A 137 -11.62 5.04 -18.67
C SER A 137 -10.84 3.77 -18.33
N ILE A 138 -10.68 2.82 -19.25
CA ILE A 138 -9.95 1.58 -18.95
C ILE A 138 -8.44 1.83 -18.76
N ALA A 139 -7.88 2.81 -19.49
CA ALA A 139 -6.48 3.20 -19.36
C ALA A 139 -6.20 3.71 -17.95
N THR A 140 -6.94 4.75 -17.52
CA THR A 140 -6.78 5.32 -16.18
C THR A 140 -7.15 4.33 -15.07
N GLY A 141 -8.20 3.52 -15.26
CA GLY A 141 -8.57 2.46 -14.33
C GLY A 141 -7.47 1.44 -14.10
N SER A 142 -6.82 0.96 -15.18
CA SER A 142 -5.72 0.00 -15.10
C SER A 142 -4.48 0.56 -14.41
N ILE A 143 -4.19 1.87 -14.58
CA ILE A 143 -3.08 2.55 -13.91
C ILE A 143 -3.38 2.77 -12.43
N ALA A 144 -4.59 3.25 -12.11
CA ALA A 144 -5.00 3.55 -10.74
C ALA A 144 -5.06 2.27 -9.88
N ALA A 145 -5.69 1.22 -10.41
CA ALA A 145 -5.77 -0.08 -9.75
C ALA A 145 -4.42 -0.81 -9.76
N GLY A 146 -3.69 -0.81 -10.88
CA GLY A 146 -2.34 -1.40 -10.91
C GLY A 146 -1.41 -0.76 -9.86
N GLY A 147 -1.54 0.55 -9.65
CA GLY A 147 -0.80 1.27 -8.63
C GLY A 147 -1.11 0.83 -7.19
N THR A 148 -2.30 0.30 -6.88
CA THR A 148 -2.62 -0.14 -5.50
C THR A 148 -1.73 -1.27 -5.03
N LEU A 149 -1.37 -2.19 -5.94
CA LEU A 149 -0.45 -3.32 -5.71
C LEU A 149 0.90 -2.91 -5.07
N GLY A 150 1.25 -1.62 -5.19
CA GLY A 150 2.40 -0.95 -4.60
C GLY A 150 2.58 -1.14 -3.10
N ILE A 151 1.50 -1.38 -2.35
CA ILE A 151 1.56 -1.50 -0.90
C ILE A 151 1.44 -2.94 -0.38
N LEU A 152 1.13 -3.92 -1.24
CA LEU A 152 1.13 -5.33 -0.85
C LEU A 152 2.32 -6.13 -1.37
N ILE A 153 2.77 -5.88 -2.61
CA ILE A 153 3.85 -6.68 -3.21
C ILE A 153 5.19 -6.26 -2.58
N PRO A 154 5.94 -7.20 -1.96
CA PRO A 154 7.17 -6.87 -1.25
C PRO A 154 8.30 -6.34 -2.17
N PRO A 155 9.23 -5.51 -1.63
CA PRO A 155 9.19 -4.91 -0.30
C PRO A 155 8.14 -3.79 -0.21
N SER A 156 7.41 -3.75 0.90
CA SER A 156 6.32 -2.79 1.13
C SER A 156 6.56 -1.95 2.37
N VAL A 157 6.58 -0.63 2.22
CA VAL A 157 6.71 0.32 3.35
C VAL A 157 5.57 0.11 4.34
N ILE A 158 4.36 -0.14 3.85
CA ILE A 158 3.17 -0.30 4.68
C ILE A 158 3.25 -1.57 5.53
N MET A 159 3.70 -2.70 4.95
CA MET A 159 3.86 -3.94 5.72
C MET A 159 4.95 -3.81 6.78
N ILE A 160 6.01 -3.05 6.51
CA ILE A 160 7.03 -2.76 7.52
C ILE A 160 6.42 -1.95 8.67
N ILE A 161 5.74 -0.84 8.37
CA ILE A 161 5.12 -0.01 9.41
C ILE A 161 4.14 -0.84 10.25
N PHE A 162 3.34 -1.71 9.60
CA PHE A 162 2.49 -2.65 10.31
C PHE A 162 3.30 -3.55 11.25
N GLY A 163 4.36 -4.19 10.74
CA GLY A 163 5.23 -5.07 11.53
C GLY A 163 5.92 -4.36 12.69
N LEU A 164 6.30 -3.09 12.53
CA LEU A 164 6.88 -2.29 13.60
C LEU A 164 5.87 -1.93 14.68
N LEU A 165 4.63 -1.61 14.31
CA LEU A 165 3.57 -1.29 15.28
C LEU A 165 3.09 -2.51 16.07
N THR A 166 3.15 -3.68 15.45
CA THR A 166 2.62 -4.94 16.00
C THR A 166 3.72 -5.87 16.48
N GLU A 167 4.98 -5.42 16.44
CA GLU A 167 6.18 -6.20 16.71
C GLU A 167 6.22 -7.56 15.98
N SER A 168 5.58 -7.62 14.81
CA SER A 168 5.48 -8.83 14.00
C SER A 168 6.69 -9.00 13.08
N ASP A 169 6.99 -10.26 12.72
CA ASP A 169 8.07 -10.58 11.81
C ASP A 169 7.80 -10.01 10.40
N ILE A 170 8.60 -9.03 10.00
CA ILE A 170 8.48 -8.34 8.70
C ILE A 170 8.76 -9.29 7.53
N GLY A 171 9.65 -10.27 7.69
CA GLY A 171 9.92 -11.29 6.68
C GLY A 171 8.67 -12.15 6.44
N LYS A 172 8.01 -12.61 7.50
CA LYS A 172 6.74 -13.34 7.36
C LYS A 172 5.66 -12.49 6.70
N LEU A 173 5.54 -11.21 7.07
CA LEU A 173 4.60 -10.28 6.42
C LEU A 173 4.88 -10.14 4.92
N PHE A 174 6.14 -10.00 4.52
CA PHE A 174 6.52 -9.91 3.11
C PHE A 174 6.11 -11.17 2.34
N ILE A 175 6.49 -12.35 2.82
CA ILE A 175 6.09 -13.60 2.15
C ILE A 175 4.56 -13.72 2.08
N ALA A 176 3.85 -13.33 3.14
CA ALA A 176 2.40 -13.39 3.19
C ALA A 176 1.72 -12.52 2.14
N GLY A 177 2.36 -11.42 1.70
CA GLY A 177 1.86 -10.54 0.66
C GLY A 177 2.03 -11.08 -0.77
N ILE A 178 2.93 -12.05 -1.01
CA ILE A 178 3.28 -12.53 -2.37
C ILE A 178 2.07 -13.15 -3.07
N LEU A 179 1.46 -14.17 -2.46
CA LEU A 179 0.33 -14.87 -3.07
C LEU A 179 -0.91 -13.97 -3.24
N PRO A 180 -1.33 -13.19 -2.22
CA PRO A 180 -2.35 -12.15 -2.37
C PRO A 180 -2.06 -11.13 -3.47
N GLY A 181 -0.79 -10.75 -3.66
CA GLY A 181 -0.36 -9.84 -4.73
C GLY A 181 -0.47 -10.47 -6.11
N VAL A 182 0.00 -11.71 -6.28
CA VAL A 182 -0.15 -12.49 -7.52
C VAL A 182 -1.62 -12.70 -7.84
N LEU A 183 -2.44 -13.04 -6.84
CA LEU A 183 -3.89 -13.15 -6.99
C LEU A 183 -4.51 -11.84 -7.50
N GLY A 184 -4.10 -10.70 -6.94
CA GLY A 184 -4.53 -9.37 -7.41
C GLY A 184 -4.17 -9.12 -8.87
N ILE A 185 -2.93 -9.39 -9.28
CA ILE A 185 -2.50 -9.29 -10.68
C ILE A 185 -3.38 -10.17 -11.57
N CYS A 186 -3.57 -11.44 -11.22
CA CYS A 186 -4.40 -12.37 -12.00
C CYS A 186 -5.84 -11.88 -12.14
N LEU A 187 -6.46 -11.42 -11.04
CA LEU A 187 -7.83 -10.91 -11.04
C LEU A 187 -7.96 -9.62 -11.86
N TYR A 188 -6.98 -8.72 -11.80
CA TYR A 188 -6.96 -7.52 -12.63
C TYR A 188 -6.77 -7.83 -14.13
N LEU A 189 -5.93 -8.82 -14.48
CA LEU A 189 -5.81 -9.29 -15.86
C LEU A 189 -7.14 -9.86 -16.37
N VAL A 190 -7.84 -10.63 -15.52
CA VAL A 190 -9.20 -11.12 -15.81
C VAL A 190 -10.19 -9.97 -15.96
N ALA A 191 -10.14 -8.95 -15.09
CA ALA A 191 -10.99 -7.77 -15.18
C ALA A 191 -10.82 -7.05 -16.54
N VAL A 192 -9.59 -6.89 -17.02
CA VAL A 192 -9.33 -6.32 -18.36
C VAL A 192 -9.92 -7.21 -19.47
N MET A 193 -9.70 -8.54 -19.39
CA MET A 193 -10.26 -9.47 -20.38
C MET A 193 -11.79 -9.41 -20.43
N VAL A 194 -12.45 -9.32 -19.28
CA VAL A 194 -13.91 -9.22 -19.16
C VAL A 194 -14.38 -7.86 -19.69
N ALA A 195 -13.77 -6.76 -19.26
CA ALA A 195 -14.13 -5.41 -19.68
C ALA A 195 -14.06 -5.24 -21.21
N VAL A 196 -12.99 -5.70 -21.85
CA VAL A 196 -12.79 -5.58 -23.31
C VAL A 196 -13.68 -6.56 -24.10
N ARG A 197 -14.10 -7.69 -23.51
CA ARG A 197 -15.08 -8.59 -24.13
C ARG A 197 -16.49 -8.02 -24.09
N LEU A 198 -16.88 -7.42 -22.97
CA LEU A 198 -18.21 -6.83 -22.80
C LEU A 198 -18.34 -5.48 -23.52
N LYS A 199 -17.27 -4.69 -23.55
CA LYS A 199 -17.21 -3.39 -24.22
C LYS A 199 -15.98 -3.33 -25.14
N PRO A 200 -16.09 -3.84 -26.38
CA PRO A 200 -14.98 -3.87 -27.33
C PRO A 200 -14.44 -2.48 -27.71
N GLU A 201 -15.23 -1.43 -27.51
CA GLU A 201 -14.85 -0.03 -27.72
C GLU A 201 -13.78 0.49 -26.74
N LEU A 202 -13.58 -0.18 -25.60
CA LEU A 202 -12.58 0.23 -24.61
C LEU A 202 -11.14 0.03 -25.07
N ALA A 203 -10.90 -0.88 -26.02
CA ALA A 203 -9.55 -1.18 -26.49
C ALA A 203 -9.53 -1.52 -27.99
N PRO A 204 -8.49 -1.09 -28.73
CA PRO A 204 -8.31 -1.41 -30.14
C PRO A 204 -8.14 -2.92 -30.39
N LYS A 205 -8.34 -3.33 -31.66
CA LYS A 205 -8.07 -4.70 -32.11
C LYS A 205 -6.59 -5.08 -31.93
N VAL A 206 -6.33 -6.37 -31.75
CA VAL A 206 -5.02 -6.98 -31.45
C VAL A 206 -3.87 -6.38 -32.26
N ARG A 207 -2.77 -6.04 -31.57
CA ARG A 207 -1.58 -5.46 -32.18
C ARG A 207 -0.60 -6.55 -32.63
N ARG A 208 0.23 -6.24 -33.63
CA ARG A 208 1.43 -7.04 -33.91
C ARG A 208 2.49 -6.76 -32.83
N PRO A 209 3.08 -7.78 -32.20
CA PRO A 209 4.13 -7.58 -31.20
C PRO A 209 5.36 -6.93 -31.87
N GLN A 210 5.94 -5.93 -31.21
CA GLN A 210 7.24 -5.38 -31.58
C GLN A 210 8.35 -6.22 -30.93
N SER A 211 9.51 -6.36 -31.61
CA SER A 211 10.65 -7.11 -31.08
C SER A 211 11.21 -6.47 -29.80
N MET A 212 11.82 -7.29 -28.93
CA MET A 212 12.40 -6.83 -27.67
C MET A 212 13.67 -6.03 -27.90
N SER A 213 13.65 -4.74 -27.55
CA SER A 213 14.86 -3.93 -27.52
C SER A 213 15.72 -4.36 -26.33
N ARG A 214 17.05 -4.24 -26.48
CA ARG A 214 17.99 -4.50 -25.39
C ARG A 214 17.66 -3.67 -24.15
N SER A 215 17.24 -2.43 -24.32
CA SER A 215 16.89 -1.53 -23.20
C SER A 215 15.69 -2.04 -22.38
N ASP A 216 14.71 -2.66 -23.03
CA ASP A 216 13.51 -3.14 -22.33
C ASP A 216 13.80 -4.43 -21.57
N MET A 217 14.60 -5.32 -22.15
CA MET A 217 15.07 -6.52 -21.47
C MET A 217 15.92 -6.17 -20.25
N ILE A 218 16.78 -5.15 -20.36
CA ILE A 218 17.55 -4.63 -19.22
C ILE A 218 16.61 -4.09 -18.12
N GLY A 219 15.57 -3.34 -18.47
CA GLY A 219 14.61 -2.83 -17.49
C GLY A 219 13.89 -3.95 -16.72
N VAL A 220 13.37 -4.96 -17.42
CA VAL A 220 12.71 -6.13 -16.80
C VAL A 220 13.69 -6.90 -15.90
N LEU A 221 14.88 -7.21 -16.42
CA LEU A 221 15.90 -7.94 -15.66
C LEU A 221 16.38 -7.15 -14.45
N ALA A 222 16.52 -5.83 -14.54
CA ALA A 222 16.92 -4.99 -13.44
C ALA A 222 15.90 -5.00 -12.29
N THR A 223 14.61 -4.84 -12.60
CA THR A 223 13.54 -4.92 -11.60
C THR A 223 13.49 -6.30 -10.95
N LEU A 224 13.51 -7.37 -11.75
CA LEU A 224 13.50 -8.74 -11.23
C LEU A 224 14.75 -9.07 -10.41
N ALA A 225 15.93 -8.65 -10.87
CA ALA A 225 17.18 -8.87 -10.17
C ALA A 225 17.18 -8.17 -8.81
N LEU A 226 16.67 -6.93 -8.74
CA LEU A 226 16.58 -6.19 -7.48
C LEU A 226 15.58 -6.83 -6.51
N PHE A 227 14.41 -7.24 -7.00
CA PHE A 227 13.44 -7.98 -6.19
C PHE A 227 14.03 -9.30 -5.66
N ILE A 228 14.63 -10.11 -6.52
CA ILE A 228 15.26 -11.38 -6.14
C ILE A 228 16.40 -11.14 -5.15
N PHE A 229 17.23 -10.12 -5.38
CA PHE A 229 18.33 -9.77 -4.48
C PHE A 229 17.84 -9.44 -3.07
N ILE A 230 16.77 -8.64 -2.94
CA ILE A 230 16.19 -8.28 -1.64
C ILE A 230 15.56 -9.52 -0.99
N MET A 231 14.74 -10.28 -1.73
CA MET A 231 14.07 -11.47 -1.17
C MET A 231 15.07 -12.54 -0.74
N VAL A 232 16.03 -12.89 -1.60
CA VAL A 232 17.08 -13.88 -1.25
C VAL A 232 17.96 -13.36 -0.13
N GLY A 233 18.24 -12.05 -0.07
CA GLY A 233 18.98 -11.45 1.03
C GLY A 233 18.29 -11.63 2.38
N ILE A 234 16.98 -11.36 2.45
CA ILE A 234 16.18 -11.52 3.67
C ILE A 234 16.01 -12.99 4.04
N TYR A 235 15.53 -13.83 3.13
CA TYR A 235 15.23 -15.25 3.43
C TYR A 235 16.45 -16.15 3.50
N GLY A 236 17.54 -15.77 2.83
CA GLY A 236 18.84 -16.42 2.99
C GLY A 236 19.52 -16.08 4.32
N GLY A 237 18.95 -15.18 5.12
CA GLY A 237 19.52 -14.73 6.39
C GLY A 237 20.76 -13.86 6.22
N PHE A 238 21.00 -13.32 5.02
CA PHE A 238 22.15 -12.45 4.74
C PHE A 238 21.92 -11.03 5.26
N PHE A 239 20.68 -10.55 5.20
CA PHE A 239 20.28 -9.19 5.63
C PHE A 239 19.01 -9.25 6.48
N THR A 240 18.94 -8.41 7.50
CA THR A 240 17.68 -8.02 8.14
C THR A 240 16.83 -7.16 7.18
N PRO A 241 15.52 -6.98 7.42
CA PRO A 241 14.68 -6.10 6.61
C PRO A 241 15.21 -4.66 6.52
N ILE A 242 15.84 -4.17 7.60
CA ILE A 242 16.44 -2.83 7.66
C ILE A 242 17.68 -2.76 6.75
N GLU A 243 18.59 -3.72 6.89
CA GLU A 243 19.78 -3.83 6.03
C GLU A 243 19.39 -4.03 4.56
N ALA A 244 18.34 -4.81 4.29
CA ALA A 244 17.83 -5.04 2.95
C ALA A 244 17.36 -3.74 2.26
N ALA A 245 16.83 -2.77 3.00
CA ALA A 245 16.50 -1.46 2.43
C ALA A 245 17.75 -0.66 2.06
N GLY A 246 18.80 -0.70 2.89
CA GLY A 246 20.08 -0.06 2.58
C GLY A 246 20.77 -0.69 1.37
N MET A 247 20.83 -2.03 1.35
CA MET A 247 21.38 -2.79 0.23
C MET A 247 20.54 -2.60 -1.05
N GLY A 248 19.22 -2.58 -0.93
CA GLY A 248 18.30 -2.30 -2.03
C GLY A 248 18.46 -0.89 -2.61
N ALA A 249 18.55 0.13 -1.75
CA ALA A 249 18.83 1.51 -2.16
C ALA A 249 20.17 1.65 -2.89
N ALA A 250 21.23 1.04 -2.36
CA ALA A 250 22.53 1.03 -3.01
C ALA A 250 22.49 0.30 -4.37
N ALA A 251 21.86 -0.88 -4.42
CA ALA A 251 21.67 -1.63 -5.65
C ALA A 251 20.86 -0.85 -6.69
N ALA A 252 19.82 -0.11 -6.28
CA ALA A 252 19.05 0.73 -7.18
C ALA A 252 19.87 1.86 -7.81
N VAL A 253 20.79 2.48 -7.06
CA VAL A 253 21.73 3.47 -7.59
C VAL A 253 22.68 2.82 -8.60
N VAL A 254 23.24 1.65 -8.28
CA VAL A 254 24.12 0.90 -9.19
C VAL A 254 23.39 0.50 -10.47
N ILE A 255 22.16 0.01 -10.36
CA ILE A 255 21.32 -0.33 -11.51
C ILE A 255 21.03 0.93 -12.35
N ALA A 256 20.64 2.04 -11.72
CA ALA A 256 20.35 3.29 -12.43
C ALA A 256 21.60 3.82 -13.17
N LEU A 257 22.80 3.67 -12.60
CA LEU A 257 24.07 3.97 -13.25
C LEU A 257 24.33 3.04 -14.44
N ALA A 258 24.17 1.72 -14.26
CA ALA A 258 24.44 0.72 -15.28
C ALA A 258 23.52 0.86 -16.51
N VAL A 259 22.27 1.31 -16.30
CA VAL A 259 21.31 1.58 -17.37
C VAL A 259 21.57 2.94 -18.06
N GLY A 260 22.46 3.78 -17.52
CA GLY A 260 22.74 5.12 -18.03
C GLY A 260 21.62 6.14 -17.75
N GLY A 261 20.69 5.78 -16.85
CA GLY A 261 19.55 6.62 -16.47
C GLY A 261 19.86 7.60 -15.34
N LEU A 262 20.95 7.39 -14.58
CA LEU A 262 21.28 8.23 -13.44
C LEU A 262 21.94 9.54 -13.86
N ARG A 263 21.29 10.66 -13.50
CA ARG A 263 21.84 12.01 -13.58
C ARG A 263 21.93 12.59 -12.18
N ALA A 264 22.87 13.50 -11.92
CA ALA A 264 22.98 14.18 -10.62
C ALA A 264 21.65 14.84 -10.19
N LYS A 265 20.91 15.41 -11.16
CA LYS A 265 19.57 15.96 -10.92
C LYS A 265 18.56 14.91 -10.45
N VAL A 266 18.58 13.70 -11.01
CA VAL A 266 17.68 12.60 -10.60
C VAL A 266 17.99 12.16 -9.17
N LEU A 267 19.28 12.01 -8.84
CA LEU A 267 19.71 11.64 -7.51
C LEU A 267 19.32 12.71 -6.46
N TRP A 268 19.53 13.98 -6.77
CA TRP A 268 19.18 15.10 -5.89
C TRP A 268 17.68 15.19 -5.64
N VAL A 269 16.86 15.07 -6.69
CA VAL A 269 15.40 15.03 -6.55
C VAL A 269 14.95 13.83 -5.73
N ALA A 270 15.51 12.63 -5.98
CA ALA A 270 15.17 11.45 -5.21
C ALA A 270 15.49 11.58 -3.72
N LEU A 271 16.62 12.21 -3.37
CA LEU A 271 17.00 12.50 -1.98
C LEU A 271 16.05 13.49 -1.32
N ILE A 272 15.70 14.59 -1.99
CA ILE A 272 14.76 15.59 -1.46
C ILE A 272 13.38 14.96 -1.27
N ASP A 273 12.87 14.26 -2.28
CA ASP A 273 11.55 13.62 -2.20
C ASP A 273 11.51 12.56 -1.09
N ALA A 274 12.59 11.80 -0.90
CA ALA A 274 12.71 10.85 0.20
C ALA A 274 12.76 11.55 1.57
N ALA A 275 13.49 12.67 1.70
CA ALA A 275 13.56 13.44 2.94
C ALA A 275 12.20 14.05 3.31
N ILE A 276 11.49 14.64 2.34
CA ILE A 276 10.15 15.21 2.55
C ILE A 276 9.15 14.12 2.93
N ALA A 277 9.12 13.02 2.19
CA ALA A 277 8.23 11.89 2.49
C ALA A 277 8.52 11.29 3.87
N SER A 278 9.79 11.17 4.24
CA SER A 278 10.17 10.66 5.56
C SER A 278 9.77 11.61 6.68
N ALA A 279 9.98 12.93 6.51
CA ALA A 279 9.55 13.92 7.50
C ALA A 279 8.02 13.87 7.73
N MET A 280 7.24 13.70 6.65
CA MET A 280 5.78 13.51 6.75
C MET A 280 5.45 12.22 7.51
N ILE A 281 6.08 11.09 7.16
CA ILE A 281 5.82 9.81 7.81
C ILE A 281 6.17 9.85 9.30
N PHE A 282 7.35 10.37 9.67
CA PHE A 282 7.74 10.52 11.08
C PHE A 282 6.76 11.38 11.86
N ALA A 283 6.29 12.51 11.29
CA ALA A 283 5.28 13.33 11.92
C ALA A 283 3.96 12.57 12.15
N ILE A 284 3.52 11.77 11.17
CA ILE A 284 2.30 10.96 11.28
C ILE A 284 2.49 9.86 12.33
N VAL A 285 3.65 9.17 12.37
CA VAL A 285 3.95 8.13 13.37
C VAL A 285 3.92 8.72 14.78
N ILE A 286 4.58 9.86 15.01
CA ILE A 286 4.54 10.56 16.32
C ILE A 286 3.10 10.91 16.71
N GLY A 287 2.34 11.50 15.79
CA GLY A 287 0.94 11.84 16.06
C GLY A 287 0.10 10.61 16.39
N ALA A 288 0.29 9.51 15.65
CA ALA A 288 -0.43 8.26 15.83
C ALA A 288 -0.05 7.57 17.14
N GLU A 289 1.21 7.62 17.54
CA GLU A 289 1.66 7.10 18.83
C GLU A 289 1.02 7.87 19.99
N ILE A 290 0.98 9.21 19.90
CA ILE A 290 0.31 10.06 20.88
C ILE A 290 -1.19 9.72 20.97
N PHE A 291 -1.86 9.60 19.83
CA PHE A 291 -3.28 9.28 19.76
C PHE A 291 -3.58 7.84 20.23
N GLY A 292 -2.76 6.87 19.82
CA GLY A 292 -2.87 5.47 20.20
C GLY A 292 -2.72 5.28 21.71
N ASN A 293 -1.71 5.89 22.32
CA ASN A 293 -1.53 5.87 23.79
C ASN A 293 -2.76 6.41 24.52
N PHE A 294 -3.32 7.52 24.03
CA PHE A 294 -4.57 8.06 24.58
C PHE A 294 -5.76 7.09 24.42
N VAL A 295 -5.94 6.51 23.24
CA VAL A 295 -7.07 5.60 22.96
C VAL A 295 -6.98 4.31 23.78
N THR A 296 -5.78 3.74 23.91
CA THR A 296 -5.49 2.59 24.77
C THR A 296 -5.78 2.93 26.22
N PHE A 297 -5.29 4.07 26.71
CA PHE A 297 -5.56 4.53 28.07
C PHE A 297 -7.06 4.78 28.34
N ALA A 298 -7.79 5.25 27.33
CA ALA A 298 -9.24 5.44 27.41
C ALA A 298 -10.05 4.12 27.37
N GLY A 299 -9.38 2.96 27.28
CA GLY A 299 -9.98 1.64 27.33
C GLY A 299 -10.86 1.34 26.12
N LEU A 300 -10.52 1.87 24.93
CA LEU A 300 -11.29 1.55 23.72
C LEU A 300 -11.13 0.09 23.30
N PRO A 301 -9.92 -0.52 23.27
CA PRO A 301 -9.77 -1.91 22.85
C PRO A 301 -10.61 -2.87 23.69
N ASP A 302 -10.56 -2.75 25.03
CA ASP A 302 -11.34 -3.58 25.94
C ASP A 302 -12.84 -3.40 25.74
N ALA A 303 -13.31 -2.15 25.59
CA ALA A 303 -14.72 -1.89 25.34
C ALA A 303 -15.22 -2.44 24.00
N LEU A 304 -14.36 -2.50 22.97
CA LEU A 304 -14.68 -3.13 21.70
C LEU A 304 -14.74 -4.66 21.84
N ALA A 305 -13.82 -5.26 22.59
CA ALA A 305 -13.85 -6.70 22.88
C ALA A 305 -15.14 -7.08 23.65
N ASP A 306 -15.51 -6.30 24.66
CA ASP A 306 -16.76 -6.48 25.40
C ASP A 306 -18.00 -6.35 24.49
N LEU A 307 -18.00 -5.40 23.56
CA LEU A 307 -19.08 -5.22 22.58
C LEU A 307 -19.20 -6.44 21.66
N VAL A 308 -18.07 -6.94 21.14
CA VAL A 308 -18.03 -8.15 20.30
C VAL A 308 -18.59 -9.36 21.07
N ASN A 309 -18.16 -9.54 22.31
CA ASN A 309 -18.64 -10.63 23.18
C ASN A 309 -20.15 -10.50 23.48
N THR A 310 -20.63 -9.30 23.75
CA THR A 310 -22.05 -9.02 24.06
C THR A 310 -22.95 -9.27 22.85
N LEU A 311 -22.48 -8.91 21.65
CA LEU A 311 -23.20 -9.17 20.40
C LEU A 311 -23.09 -10.64 19.95
N GLY A 312 -22.23 -11.44 20.59
CA GLY A 312 -21.98 -12.83 20.22
C GLY A 312 -21.33 -12.97 18.85
N LEU A 313 -20.55 -11.97 18.40
CA LEU A 313 -19.95 -11.97 17.08
C LEU A 313 -18.74 -12.92 17.02
N GLY A 314 -18.65 -13.70 15.95
CA GLY A 314 -17.48 -14.53 15.67
C GLY A 314 -16.32 -13.74 15.05
N GLY A 315 -15.10 -14.30 15.09
CA GLY A 315 -13.90 -13.64 14.55
C GLY A 315 -14.03 -13.18 13.09
N TYR A 316 -14.67 -13.98 12.23
CA TYR A 316 -14.91 -13.61 10.82
C TYR A 316 -15.87 -12.43 10.65
N GLU A 317 -16.87 -12.29 11.52
CA GLU A 317 -17.82 -11.18 11.47
C GLU A 317 -17.14 -9.87 11.87
N VAL A 318 -16.24 -9.94 12.85
CA VAL A 318 -15.39 -8.80 13.24
C VAL A 318 -14.47 -8.40 12.09
N ILE A 319 -13.86 -9.35 11.38
CA ILE A 319 -13.03 -9.06 10.20
C ILE A 319 -13.84 -8.36 9.11
N ILE A 320 -15.06 -8.82 8.82
CA ILE A 320 -15.94 -8.17 7.84
C ILE A 320 -16.26 -6.73 8.28
N ALA A 321 -16.58 -6.51 9.56
CA ALA A 321 -16.82 -5.18 10.09
C ALA A 321 -15.60 -4.27 9.94
N ILE A 322 -14.40 -4.78 10.24
CA ILE A 322 -13.14 -4.05 10.05
C ILE A 322 -12.94 -3.70 8.58
N VAL A 323 -13.11 -4.65 7.65
CA VAL A 323 -12.97 -4.38 6.20
C VAL A 323 -13.89 -3.24 5.76
N LEU A 324 -15.15 -3.25 6.21
CA LEU A 324 -16.10 -2.18 5.92
C LEU A 324 -15.65 -0.83 6.50
N ILE A 325 -15.12 -0.83 7.73
CA ILE A 325 -14.55 0.37 8.36
C ILE A 325 -13.37 0.89 7.53
N TYR A 326 -12.44 0.04 7.08
CA TYR A 326 -11.32 0.45 6.23
C TYR A 326 -11.77 1.00 4.88
N MET A 327 -12.81 0.42 4.27
CA MET A 327 -13.38 0.93 3.04
C MET A 327 -13.95 2.35 3.22
N VAL A 328 -14.61 2.62 4.34
CA VAL A 328 -15.14 3.96 4.66
C VAL A 328 -14.03 4.92 5.05
N LEU A 329 -13.07 4.53 5.90
CA LEU A 329 -11.98 5.38 6.33
C LEU A 329 -11.07 5.79 5.18
N GLY A 330 -10.78 4.88 4.26
CA GLY A 330 -9.94 5.18 3.10
C GLY A 330 -10.60 6.00 2.01
N MET A 331 -11.91 6.26 2.12
CA MET A 331 -12.52 7.35 1.35
C MET A 331 -12.00 8.72 1.77
N VAL A 332 -11.34 8.86 2.92
CA VAL A 332 -10.89 10.15 3.45
C VAL A 332 -9.38 10.15 3.73
N LEU A 333 -8.88 9.05 4.30
CA LEU A 333 -7.50 8.92 4.75
C LEU A 333 -6.63 8.23 3.70
N GLU A 334 -5.36 8.62 3.62
CA GLU A 334 -4.35 7.86 2.87
C GLU A 334 -3.92 6.59 3.62
N SER A 335 -3.27 5.66 2.91
CA SER A 335 -2.92 4.33 3.42
C SER A 335 -2.15 4.32 4.74
N LEU A 336 -1.08 5.12 4.81
CA LEU A 336 -0.21 5.14 5.98
C LEU A 336 -0.92 5.75 7.20
N SER A 337 -1.59 6.89 7.01
CA SER A 337 -2.38 7.52 8.06
C SER A 337 -3.51 6.63 8.59
N MET A 338 -4.19 5.91 7.69
CA MET A 338 -5.26 4.97 8.06
C MET A 338 -4.72 3.83 8.93
N ILE A 339 -3.63 3.19 8.52
CA ILE A 339 -3.03 2.06 9.23
C ILE A 339 -2.50 2.48 10.59
N LEU A 340 -1.76 3.59 10.66
CA LEU A 340 -1.24 4.11 11.92
C LEU A 340 -2.34 4.45 12.94
N LEU A 341 -3.51 4.89 12.47
CA LEU A 341 -4.65 5.22 13.32
C LEU A 341 -5.46 4.00 13.76
N THR A 342 -5.59 2.99 12.91
CA THR A 342 -6.50 1.85 13.12
C THR A 342 -5.83 0.64 13.74
N VAL A 343 -4.58 0.33 13.36
CA VAL A 343 -3.89 -0.88 13.80
C VAL A 343 -3.71 -0.95 15.32
N PRO A 344 -3.29 0.11 16.04
CA PRO A 344 -3.16 0.05 17.50
C PRO A 344 -4.46 -0.31 18.24
N ILE A 345 -5.61 -0.13 17.58
CA ILE A 345 -6.94 -0.39 18.15
C ILE A 345 -7.43 -1.78 17.79
N PHE A 346 -7.28 -2.18 16.53
CA PHE A 346 -7.74 -3.49 16.08
C PHE A 346 -6.76 -4.60 16.41
N TYR A 347 -5.46 -4.32 16.50
CA TYR A 347 -4.45 -5.33 16.83
C TYR A 347 -4.74 -6.06 18.15
N PRO A 348 -4.96 -5.36 19.30
CA PRO A 348 -5.26 -6.04 20.55
C PRO A 348 -6.58 -6.84 20.48
N LEU A 349 -7.55 -6.34 19.72
CA LEU A 349 -8.83 -7.03 19.51
C LEU A 349 -8.62 -8.34 18.74
N ILE A 350 -7.91 -8.31 17.61
CA ILE A 350 -7.63 -9.51 16.80
C ILE A 350 -6.86 -10.56 17.60
N TYR A 351 -5.91 -10.14 18.43
CA TYR A 351 -5.12 -11.06 19.25
C TYR A 351 -5.96 -11.84 20.28
N GLN A 352 -7.07 -11.26 20.72
CA GLN A 352 -7.98 -11.88 21.70
C GLN A 352 -9.09 -12.72 21.04
N LEU A 353 -9.32 -12.57 19.74
CA LEU A 353 -10.38 -13.29 19.05
C LEU A 353 -9.98 -14.74 18.77
N ASP A 354 -10.89 -15.64 19.08
CA ASP A 354 -10.79 -17.03 18.65
C ASP A 354 -11.35 -17.19 17.23
N PHE A 355 -10.48 -17.56 16.30
CA PHE A 355 -10.84 -17.88 14.92
C PHE A 355 -11.15 -19.37 14.71
N GLY A 356 -11.18 -20.15 15.79
CA GLY A 356 -11.46 -21.59 15.81
C GLY A 356 -10.25 -22.45 15.45
N SER A 357 -10.52 -23.70 15.02
CA SER A 357 -9.49 -24.68 14.67
C SER A 357 -8.94 -24.47 13.26
N GLY A 358 -7.61 -24.42 13.09
CA GLY A 358 -6.95 -24.36 11.79
C GLY A 358 -5.66 -23.54 11.82
N VAL A 359 -5.22 -23.02 10.67
CA VAL A 359 -3.98 -22.23 10.55
C VAL A 359 -4.05 -20.92 11.37
N LEU A 360 -5.27 -20.43 11.62
CA LEU A 360 -5.57 -19.24 12.43
C LEU A 360 -5.64 -19.49 13.94
N SER A 361 -5.47 -20.74 14.42
CA SER A 361 -5.45 -21.00 15.86
C SER A 361 -4.18 -20.46 16.54
N ASN A 362 -3.14 -20.17 15.77
CA ASN A 362 -1.96 -19.45 16.24
C ASN A 362 -2.23 -17.93 16.10
N PRO A 363 -2.24 -17.16 17.20
CA PRO A 363 -2.45 -15.71 17.17
C PRO A 363 -1.49 -14.99 16.22
N ASP A 364 -0.23 -15.41 16.12
CA ASP A 364 0.76 -14.77 15.24
C ASP A 364 0.38 -14.91 13.76
N ASN A 365 -0.15 -16.08 13.38
CA ASN A 365 -0.65 -16.32 12.03
C ASN A 365 -1.92 -15.52 11.75
N ALA A 366 -2.80 -15.39 12.75
CA ALA A 366 -3.98 -14.55 12.64
C ALA A 366 -3.61 -13.07 12.43
N LEU A 367 -2.56 -12.59 13.10
CA LEU A 367 -2.03 -11.23 12.94
C LEU A 367 -1.43 -10.99 11.55
N ILE A 368 -0.63 -11.93 11.04
CA ILE A 368 -0.05 -11.82 9.68
C ILE A 368 -1.15 -11.83 8.62
N TRP A 369 -2.15 -12.69 8.77
CA TRP A 369 -3.32 -12.73 7.89
C TRP A 369 -4.14 -11.44 7.97
N PHE A 370 -4.35 -10.92 9.19
CA PHE A 370 -5.00 -9.65 9.43
C PHE A 370 -4.25 -8.49 8.78
N ALA A 371 -2.92 -8.47 8.84
CA ALA A 371 -2.09 -7.47 8.16
C ALA A 371 -2.35 -7.47 6.65
N VAL A 372 -2.39 -8.64 6.02
CA VAL A 372 -2.71 -8.76 4.58
C VAL A 372 -4.12 -8.23 4.29
N ILE A 373 -5.11 -8.57 5.11
CA ILE A 373 -6.49 -8.08 4.93
C ILE A 373 -6.53 -6.55 5.02
N VAL A 374 -5.90 -5.98 6.04
CA VAL A 374 -5.82 -4.53 6.25
C VAL A 374 -5.17 -3.84 5.05
N VAL A 375 -4.07 -4.39 4.54
CA VAL A 375 -3.39 -3.85 3.36
C VAL A 375 -4.27 -3.93 2.12
N VAL A 376 -4.93 -5.08 1.86
CA VAL A 376 -5.83 -5.23 0.70
C VAL A 376 -7.08 -4.34 0.83
N ALA A 377 -7.65 -4.20 2.03
CA ALA A 377 -8.76 -3.28 2.28
C ALA A 377 -8.33 -1.82 2.02
N THR A 378 -7.09 -1.50 2.37
CA THR A 378 -6.48 -0.20 2.07
C THR A 378 -6.26 -0.01 0.56
N GLU A 379 -5.83 -1.04 -0.16
CA GLU A 379 -5.72 -0.99 -1.63
C GLU A 379 -7.06 -0.66 -2.29
N ILE A 380 -8.13 -1.33 -1.85
CA ILE A 380 -9.50 -1.09 -2.34
C ILE A 380 -9.92 0.35 -2.08
N SER A 381 -9.68 0.85 -0.86
CA SER A 381 -10.15 2.17 -0.46
C SER A 381 -9.41 3.30 -1.20
N LEU A 382 -8.13 3.11 -1.55
CA LEU A 382 -7.34 4.06 -2.37
C LEU A 382 -7.89 4.32 -3.77
N ILE A 383 -8.79 3.47 -4.28
CA ILE A 383 -9.45 3.62 -5.59
C ILE A 383 -10.98 3.75 -5.45
N THR A 384 -11.53 3.71 -4.23
CA THR A 384 -12.97 3.80 -3.99
C THR A 384 -13.43 5.27 -3.94
N PRO A 385 -14.52 5.66 -4.66
CA PRO A 385 -15.12 6.99 -4.52
C PRO A 385 -15.59 7.26 -3.08
N PRO A 386 -15.66 8.53 -2.61
CA PRO A 386 -15.57 9.79 -3.34
C PRO A 386 -14.16 10.35 -3.54
N VAL A 387 -13.17 9.99 -2.71
CA VAL A 387 -11.80 10.50 -2.85
C VAL A 387 -10.97 9.52 -3.68
N GLY A 388 -10.61 8.34 -3.18
CA GLY A 388 -9.74 7.42 -3.90
C GLY A 388 -8.41 8.10 -4.29
N MET A 389 -7.49 8.24 -3.33
CA MET A 389 -6.27 9.05 -3.48
C MET A 389 -5.44 8.73 -4.73
N ASN A 390 -5.42 7.47 -5.18
CA ASN A 390 -4.74 7.10 -6.43
C ASN A 390 -5.34 7.80 -7.66
N VAL A 391 -6.66 7.98 -7.66
CA VAL A 391 -7.40 8.67 -8.73
C VAL A 391 -7.08 10.16 -8.73
N PHE A 392 -6.96 10.78 -7.55
CA PHE A 392 -6.56 12.19 -7.43
C PHE A 392 -5.12 12.43 -7.86
N VAL A 393 -4.20 11.53 -7.48
CA VAL A 393 -2.82 11.58 -7.97
C VAL A 393 -2.79 11.43 -9.49
N LEU A 394 -3.55 10.48 -10.03
CA LEU A 394 -3.66 10.28 -11.48
C LEU A 394 -4.25 11.52 -12.19
N ARG A 395 -5.26 12.16 -11.59
CA ARG A 395 -5.86 13.42 -12.07
C ARG A 395 -4.88 14.59 -12.07
N SER A 396 -3.93 14.62 -11.12
CA SER A 396 -2.89 15.65 -11.11
C SER A 396 -1.88 15.49 -12.26
N VAL A 397 -1.68 14.26 -12.75
CA VAL A 397 -0.84 13.97 -13.92
C VAL A 397 -1.62 14.07 -15.25
N LEU A 398 -2.92 13.77 -15.23
CA LEU A 398 -3.82 13.77 -16.39
C LEU A 398 -4.98 14.77 -16.19
N PRO A 399 -4.71 16.09 -16.22
CA PRO A 399 -5.69 17.13 -15.92
C PRO A 399 -6.80 17.27 -16.99
N ASP A 400 -6.69 16.54 -18.09
CA ASP A 400 -7.66 16.49 -19.18
C ASP A 400 -8.70 15.37 -19.03
N VAL A 401 -8.45 14.33 -18.22
CA VAL A 401 -9.39 13.20 -18.03
C VAL A 401 -10.32 13.43 -16.82
N PRO A 402 -11.64 13.55 -17.00
CA PRO A 402 -12.57 13.78 -15.88
C PRO A 402 -12.53 12.67 -14.82
N LEU A 403 -12.64 13.03 -13.54
CA LEU A 403 -12.67 12.07 -12.42
C LEU A 403 -13.76 11.00 -12.61
N ALA A 404 -14.94 11.39 -13.09
CA ALA A 404 -16.04 10.47 -13.37
C ALA A 404 -15.65 9.39 -14.40
N THR A 405 -14.84 9.73 -15.40
CA THR A 405 -14.32 8.78 -16.39
C THR A 405 -13.33 7.80 -15.77
N MET A 406 -12.45 8.30 -14.90
CA MET A 406 -11.49 7.48 -14.17
C MET A 406 -12.21 6.47 -13.26
N PHE A 407 -13.15 6.93 -12.42
CA PHE A 407 -13.92 6.06 -11.53
C PHE A 407 -14.75 5.02 -12.27
N ARG A 408 -15.33 5.36 -13.41
CA ARG A 408 -16.05 4.40 -14.26
C ARG A 408 -15.14 3.25 -14.71
N GLY A 409 -13.87 3.54 -14.98
CA GLY A 409 -12.89 2.54 -15.41
C GLY A 409 -12.42 1.67 -14.26
N ILE A 410 -12.31 2.26 -13.08
CA ILE A 410 -11.94 1.59 -11.84
C ILE A 410 -12.94 0.52 -11.42
N LEU A 411 -14.23 0.68 -11.72
CA LEU A 411 -15.28 -0.28 -11.32
C LEU A 411 -14.94 -1.74 -11.67
N TRP A 412 -14.32 -2.00 -12.83
CA TRP A 412 -13.91 -3.35 -13.22
C TRP A 412 -12.88 -3.95 -12.26
N PHE A 413 -11.94 -3.14 -11.79
CA PHE A 413 -10.87 -3.53 -10.88
C PHE A 413 -11.35 -3.57 -9.44
N TRP A 414 -12.21 -2.63 -9.05
CA TRP A 414 -12.83 -2.60 -7.74
C TRP A 414 -13.62 -3.88 -7.47
N VAL A 415 -14.44 -4.33 -8.44
CA VAL A 415 -15.14 -5.62 -8.33
C VAL A 415 -14.15 -6.78 -8.20
N ALA A 416 -13.04 -6.75 -8.92
CA ALA A 416 -11.99 -7.75 -8.82
C ALA A 416 -11.35 -7.77 -7.43
N ASP A 417 -11.13 -6.62 -6.80
CA ASP A 417 -10.62 -6.56 -5.43
C ASP A 417 -11.64 -6.99 -4.38
N ILE A 418 -12.94 -6.72 -4.57
CA ILE A 418 -13.97 -7.27 -3.67
C ILE A 418 -13.94 -8.81 -3.72
N VAL A 419 -13.77 -9.40 -4.90
CA VAL A 419 -13.58 -10.84 -5.03
C VAL A 419 -12.29 -11.27 -4.33
N ARG A 420 -11.18 -10.55 -4.55
CA ARG A 420 -9.88 -10.84 -3.94
C ARG A 420 -9.92 -10.85 -2.41
N ILE A 421 -10.45 -9.80 -1.79
CA ILE A 421 -10.52 -9.71 -0.34
C ILE A 421 -11.47 -10.77 0.23
N SER A 422 -12.58 -11.05 -0.46
CA SER A 422 -13.50 -12.14 -0.07
C SER A 422 -12.80 -13.49 -0.09
N LEU A 423 -11.96 -13.76 -1.10
CA LEU A 423 -11.17 -14.99 -1.16
C LEU A 423 -10.12 -15.06 -0.05
N ILE A 424 -9.42 -13.96 0.25
CA ILE A 424 -8.40 -13.91 1.32
C ILE A 424 -9.05 -14.11 2.69
N VAL A 425 -10.23 -13.53 2.91
CA VAL A 425 -10.99 -13.70 4.16
C VAL A 425 -11.52 -15.13 4.29
N ALA A 426 -12.07 -15.70 3.21
CA ALA A 426 -12.62 -17.06 3.23
C ALA A 426 -11.52 -18.15 3.28
N PHE A 427 -10.34 -17.88 2.72
CA PHE A 427 -9.24 -18.83 2.62
C PHE A 427 -7.92 -18.22 3.15
N PRO A 428 -7.70 -18.20 4.47
CA PRO A 428 -6.48 -17.65 5.08
C PRO A 428 -5.18 -18.28 4.56
N ALA A 429 -5.25 -19.52 4.06
CA ALA A 429 -4.15 -20.21 3.40
C ALA A 429 -3.56 -19.41 2.24
N ILE A 430 -4.32 -18.56 1.54
CA ILE A 430 -3.78 -17.71 0.46
C ILE A 430 -2.66 -16.81 1.00
N SER A 431 -2.82 -16.25 2.20
CA SER A 431 -1.79 -15.42 2.83
C SER A 431 -0.74 -16.26 3.56
N LEU A 432 -1.15 -17.36 4.21
CA LEU A 432 -0.31 -18.06 5.18
C LEU A 432 0.47 -19.25 4.60
N TRP A 433 0.12 -19.73 3.40
CA TRP A 433 0.72 -20.95 2.85
C TRP A 433 2.23 -20.86 2.66
N LEU A 434 2.73 -19.71 2.21
CA LEU A 434 4.17 -19.50 2.02
C LEU A 434 4.90 -19.13 3.31
N VAL A 435 4.20 -18.67 4.35
CA VAL A 435 4.80 -18.23 5.62
C VAL A 435 5.47 -19.40 6.35
N GLY A 436 5.00 -20.62 6.10
CA GLY A 436 5.41 -21.81 6.83
C GLY A 436 4.76 -21.82 8.22
N GLY A 437 4.04 -22.90 8.53
CA GLY A 437 3.44 -23.12 9.84
C GLY A 437 4.48 -23.58 10.85
#